data_AF-A0A1E3VF81-F1
#
_entry.id   AF-A0A1E3VF81-F1
#
_cell.length_a   1.000
_cell.length_b   1.000
_cell.length_c   1.000
_cell.angle_alpha   90.00
_cell.angle_beta   90.00
_cell.angle_gamma   90.00
#
_symmetry.space_group_name_H-M   'P 1'
#
loop_
_entity.id
_entity.type
_entity.pdbx_description
1 polymer ?
#
loop_
_entity_poly.entity_id
_entity_poly.type
_entity_poly.pdbx_seq_one_letter_code
_entity_poly.pdbx_strand_id
1 'polypeptide(L)' 'MISAATHEAPYVLDGLLHHGSNLSIMEHYTDTGGATDHVFAFCAMLGFRFCPRLRDFPDRRLIPIDHLAS' A
#
# COMPACT_ATOMS: atom_id res chain seq x y z
N MET A 1 8.81 8.57 9.88
CA MET A 1 8.02 8.68 8.65
C MET A 1 8.75 7.84 7.61
N ILE A 2 8.32 6.59 7.39
CA ILE A 2 8.88 5.73 6.34
C ILE A 2 8.09 6.10 5.08
N SER A 3 8.76 6.72 4.12
CA SER A 3 8.15 7.20 2.88
C SER A 3 8.46 6.16 1.84
N ALA A 4 7.56 5.18 1.64
CA ALA A 4 7.83 3.99 0.86
C ALA A 4 8.01 4.26 -0.66
N ALA A 5 9.07 4.97 -1.05
CA ALA A 5 9.61 4.96 -2.40
C ALA A 5 9.93 3.51 -2.79
N THR A 6 10.04 3.20 -4.08
CA THR A 6 10.18 1.83 -4.60
C THR A 6 11.22 0.96 -3.86
N HIS A 7 12.30 1.57 -3.37
CA HIS A 7 13.36 0.89 -2.61
C HIS A 7 13.00 0.53 -1.17
N GLU A 8 11.95 1.13 -0.60
CA GLU A 8 11.49 0.87 0.76
C GLU A 8 10.37 -0.17 0.85
N ALA A 9 9.73 -0.52 -0.28
CA ALA A 9 8.69 -1.55 -0.32
C ALA A 9 9.14 -2.92 0.25
N PRO A 10 10.40 -3.38 0.04
CA PRO A 10 10.90 -4.60 0.69
C PRO A 10 10.91 -4.52 2.22
N TYR A 11 11.18 -3.35 2.80
CA TYR A 11 11.18 -3.17 4.26
C TYR A 11 9.76 -3.15 4.84
N VAL A 12 8.79 -2.63 4.09
CA VAL A 12 7.37 -2.74 4.44
C VAL A 12 6.94 -4.20 4.44
N LEU A 13 7.34 -4.96 3.43
CA LEU A 13 7.03 -6.38 3.31
C LEU A 13 7.67 -7.20 4.44
N ASP A 14 8.94 -6.94 4.75
CA ASP A 14 9.64 -7.58 5.87
C ASP A 14 8.94 -7.30 7.21
N GLY A 15 8.52 -6.05 7.44
CA GLY A 15 7.72 -5.68 8.60
C GLY A 15 6.33 -6.32 8.64
N LEU A 16 5.74 -6.70 7.51
CA LEU A 16 4.44 -7.39 7.46
C LEU A 16 4.55 -8.90 7.68
N LEU A 17 5.65 -9.52 7.25
CA LEU A 17 5.83 -10.98 7.28
C LEU A 17 6.68 -11.45 8.47
N HIS A 18 7.62 -10.62 8.93
CA HIS A 18 8.62 -10.98 9.93
C HIS A 18 8.59 -10.05 11.16
N HIS A 19 7.42 -9.54 11.55
CA HIS A 19 7.27 -8.63 12.70
C HIS A 19 7.53 -9.26 14.08
N GLY A 20 7.81 -10.57 14.16
CA GLY A 20 8.21 -11.23 15.41
C GLY A 20 7.14 -11.27 16.51
N SER A 21 5.87 -10.99 16.18
CA SER A 21 4.76 -11.09 17.12
C SER A 21 3.75 -12.13 16.66
N ASN A 22 2.91 -12.62 17.57
CA ASN A 22 1.83 -13.56 17.23
C ASN A 22 0.59 -12.87 16.65
N LEU A 23 0.69 -11.59 16.27
CA LEU A 23 -0.43 -10.84 15.71
C LEU A 23 -0.65 -11.24 14.26
N SER A 24 -1.87 -11.61 13.90
CA SER A 24 -2.24 -11.73 12.48
C SER A 24 -2.47 -10.32 11.94
N ILE A 25 -1.51 -9.79 11.18
CA ILE A 25 -1.70 -8.52 10.49
C ILE A 25 -2.68 -8.74 9.34
N MET A 26 -3.81 -8.04 9.37
CA MET A 26 -4.83 -8.11 8.33
C MET A 26 -4.88 -6.85 7.47
N GLU A 27 -4.35 -5.73 7.99
CA GLU A 27 -4.52 -4.40 7.42
C GLU A 27 -3.21 -3.63 7.48
N HIS A 28 -2.84 -3.00 6.36
CA HIS A 28 -1.66 -2.14 6.28
C HIS A 28 -2.10 -0.69 6.06
N TYR A 29 -1.85 0.16 7.06
CA TYR A 29 -2.13 1.60 7.00
C TYR A 29 -0.87 2.37 6.63
N THR A 30 -1.00 3.31 5.70
CA THR A 30 0.12 4.13 5.23
C THR A 30 -0.30 5.58 5.02
N ASP A 31 0.60 6.54 5.30
CA ASP A 31 0.37 7.96 4.93
C ASP A 31 0.80 8.18 3.46
N THR A 32 0.56 9.39 2.94
CA THR A 32 0.74 9.71 1.50
C THR A 32 2.11 9.35 0.91
N GLY A 33 3.17 9.34 1.72
CA GLY A 33 4.51 8.94 1.28
C GLY A 33 4.71 7.43 1.11
N GLY A 34 3.88 6.58 1.72
CA GLY A 34 3.97 5.12 1.58
C GLY A 34 2.85 4.48 0.78
N ALA A 35 2.03 5.29 0.11
CA ALA A 35 1.01 4.84 -0.84
C ALA A 35 1.61 4.71 -2.24
N THR A 36 2.39 3.64 -2.49
CA THR A 36 3.01 3.36 -3.80
C THR A 36 2.48 2.09 -4.45
N ASP A 37 2.58 2.01 -5.77
CA ASP A 37 2.07 0.89 -6.58
C ASP A 37 2.63 -0.47 -6.14
N HIS A 38 3.90 -0.50 -5.72
CA HIS A 38 4.55 -1.73 -5.26
C HIS A 38 3.95 -2.24 -3.95
N VAL A 39 3.73 -1.35 -2.97
CA VAL A 39 3.11 -1.72 -1.69
C VAL A 39 1.66 -2.12 -1.91
N PHE A 40 0.94 -1.42 -2.79
CA PHE A 40 -0.42 -1.80 -3.20
C PHE A 40 -0.45 -3.22 -3.81
N ALA A 41 0.43 -3.50 -4.78
CA ALA A 41 0.50 -4.81 -5.43
C ALA A 41 0.86 -5.93 -4.45
N PHE A 42 1.83 -5.72 -3.55
CA PHE A 42 2.19 -6.72 -2.55
C PHE A 42 1.08 -6.98 -1.54
N CYS A 43 0.38 -5.93 -1.07
CA CYS A 43 -0.77 -6.11 -0.19
C CYS A 43 -1.85 -6.95 -0.87
N ALA A 44 -2.16 -6.67 -2.15
CA ALA A 44 -3.13 -7.43 -2.92
C ALA A 44 -2.69 -8.90 -3.12
N MET A 45 -1.42 -9.15 -3.44
CA MET A 45 -0.89 -10.51 -3.65
C MET A 45 -0.88 -11.36 -2.39
N LEU A 46 -0.62 -10.75 -1.23
CA LEU A 46 -0.47 -11.45 0.05
C LEU A 46 -1.74 -11.48 0.89
N GLY A 47 -2.82 -10.84 0.40
CA GLY A 47 -4.12 -10.82 1.08
C GLY A 47 -4.25 -9.80 2.21
N PHE A 48 -3.35 -8.80 2.28
CA PHE A 48 -3.47 -7.70 3.24
C PHE A 48 -4.43 -6.63 2.71
N ARG A 49 -5.30 -6.11 3.59
CA ARG A 49 -6.12 -4.95 3.27
C ARG A 49 -5.27 -3.68 3.26
N PHE A 50 -5.07 -3.10 2.09
CA PHE A 50 -4.32 -1.86 1.94
C PHE A 50 -5.18 -0.63 2.24
N CYS A 51 -4.78 0.17 3.22
CA CYS A 51 -5.52 1.34 3.71
C CYS A 51 -4.67 2.62 3.60
N PRO A 52 -4.47 3.18 2.39
CA PRO A 52 -3.68 4.38 2.21
C PRO A 52 -4.46 5.65 2.59
N ARG A 53 -3.81 6.55 3.30
CA ARG A 53 -4.31 7.89 3.55
C ARG A 53 -3.91 8.81 2.39
N LEU A 54 -4.91 9.19 1.59
CA LEU A 54 -4.78 10.13 0.48
C LEU A 54 -4.86 11.58 0.98
N ARG A 55 -3.71 12.19 1.31
CA ARG A 55 -3.61 13.64 1.57
C ARG A 55 -3.82 14.40 0.26
N ASP A 56 -4.31 15.65 0.38
CA ASP A 56 -4.53 16.55 -0.75
C ASP A 56 -5.48 15.94 -1.80
N PHE A 57 -6.44 15.11 -1.35
CA PHE A 57 -7.47 14.52 -2.19
C PHE A 57 -8.18 15.55 -3.10
N PRO A 58 -8.47 16.79 -2.65
CA PRO A 58 -9.03 17.82 -3.54
C PRO A 58 -8.16 18.16 -4.76
N ASP A 59 -6.83 18.03 -4.64
CA ASP A 59 -5.87 18.35 -5.72
C ASP A 59 -5.54 17.12 -6.59
N ARG A 60 -6.01 15.93 -6.21
CA ARG A 60 -5.78 14.68 -6.95
C ARG A 60 -6.97 14.35 -7.85
N ARG A 61 -6.69 14.12 -9.14
CA ARG A 61 -7.69 13.59 -10.09
C ARG A 61 -7.68 12.07 -10.07
N LEU A 62 -8.84 11.47 -9.81
CA LEU A 62 -9.06 10.05 -10.05
C LEU A 62 -9.22 9.83 -11.56
N ILE A 63 -8.50 8.86 -12.10
CA ILE A 63 -8.61 8.45 -13.50
C ILE A 63 -9.47 7.18 -13.51
N PRO A 64 -10.61 7.16 -14.23
CA PRO A 64 -11.37 5.93 -14.38
C PRO A 64 -10.50 4.89 -15.10
N ILE A 65 -10.51 3.67 -14.58
CA ILE A 65 -9.99 2.53 -15.34
C ILE A 65 -11.09 2.22 -16.35
N ASP A 66 -10.92 2.66 -17.60
CA ASP A 66 -11.73 2.15 -18.69
C ASP A 66 -11.46 0.65 -18.78
N HIS A 67 -12.47 -0.15 -18.43
CA HIS A 67 -12.51 -1.52 -18.88
C HIS A 67 -12.56 -1.43 -20.40
N LEU A 68 -11.42 -1.66 -21.08
CA LEU A 68 -11.40 -1.92 -22.51
C LEU A 68 -12.47 -2.99 -22.75
N ALA A 69 -13.58 -2.53 -23.33
CA ALA A 69 -14.71 -3.38 -23.68
C ALA A 69 -14.16 -4.56 -24.49
N SER A 70 -14.53 -5.75 -24.05
CA SER A 70 -14.30 -6.99 -24.78
C SER A 70 -15.11 -6.99 -26.07
#